data_AF-A0A2U3BDF0-F1
#
_entry.id   AF-A0A2U3BDF0-F1
#
_cell.length_a   1.000
_cell.length_b   1.000
_cell.length_c   1.000
_cell.angle_alpha   90.00
_cell.angle_beta   90.00
_cell.angle_gamma   90.00
#
_symmetry.space_group_name_H-M   'P 1'
#
loop_
_entity.id
_entity.type
_entity.pdbx_description
1 polymer ?
#
loop_
_entity_poly.entity_id
_entity_poly.type
_entity_poly.pdbx_seq_one_letter_code
_entity_poly.pdbx_strand_id
1 'polypeptide(L)'
;MKTKFLTAAITTALSIMPMAASAVITAEQQQELDNIISTSDVSMEELVSSLMIQYPDLAAEVVQTVSAIKQVDVATVTAAAVTSAPEKAAEITAAVVSAVPESAAAVTTAVVTAAPESAAAVTTAVVTAVKATATDATAAAEATAAVTTAAVTAVTATATDSAAAAESVAAVTTAAITAAPESAAAVTTAAVTAVKATATDATAAAEAAEAAAAVTSAAVSAVTATATDATAAAEAASAVTMAAVAAAPEAAESISVAATETAIASGIDPTAVAQATAAGVNEITPDIPATEDPATGVSPS
;
A
#
# COMPACT_ATOMS: atom_id res chain seq x y z
N MET A 1 12.16 -39.61 1.26
CA MET A 1 10.81 -40.18 1.00
C MET A 1 9.69 -39.31 1.55
N LYS A 2 9.87 -38.61 2.68
CA LYS A 2 8.83 -37.80 3.34
C LYS A 2 8.43 -36.51 2.60
N THR A 3 9.39 -35.79 2.03
CA THR A 3 9.15 -34.63 1.14
C THR A 3 8.26 -35.00 -0.04
N LYS A 4 8.53 -36.14 -0.67
CA LYS A 4 7.68 -36.67 -1.76
C LYS A 4 6.25 -36.95 -1.31
N PHE A 5 6.02 -37.22 -0.02
CA PHE A 5 4.70 -37.50 0.53
C PHE A 5 3.92 -36.21 0.82
N LEU A 6 4.57 -35.17 1.34
CA LEU A 6 3.95 -33.84 1.52
C LEU A 6 3.69 -33.14 0.18
N THR A 7 4.67 -33.18 -0.73
CA THR A 7 4.48 -32.74 -2.12
C THR A 7 3.34 -33.55 -2.76
N ALA A 8 3.31 -34.88 -2.62
CA ALA A 8 2.22 -35.68 -3.15
C ALA A 8 0.87 -35.36 -2.49
N ALA A 9 0.80 -35.09 -1.19
CA ALA A 9 -0.44 -34.73 -0.51
C ALA A 9 -0.99 -33.39 -1.01
N ILE A 10 -0.12 -32.38 -1.17
CA ILE A 10 -0.49 -31.07 -1.72
C ILE A 10 -0.85 -31.20 -3.21
N THR A 11 -0.06 -31.91 -4.01
CA THR A 11 -0.38 -32.19 -5.42
C THR A 11 -1.67 -32.99 -5.57
N THR A 12 -1.96 -33.90 -4.64
CA THR A 12 -3.22 -34.67 -4.61
C THR A 12 -4.38 -33.77 -4.22
N ALA A 13 -4.21 -32.86 -3.27
CA ALA A 13 -5.21 -31.85 -2.93
C ALA A 13 -5.50 -30.94 -4.16
N LEU A 14 -4.45 -30.46 -4.84
CA LEU A 14 -4.55 -29.70 -6.10
C LEU A 14 -5.23 -30.50 -7.23
N SER A 15 -5.00 -31.81 -7.32
CA SER A 15 -5.56 -32.65 -8.38
C SER A 15 -7.01 -33.10 -8.13
N ILE A 16 -7.52 -33.01 -6.89
CA ILE A 16 -8.86 -33.45 -6.52
C ILE A 16 -9.84 -32.26 -6.38
N MET A 17 -9.37 -31.02 -6.30
CA MET A 17 -10.23 -29.85 -6.22
C MET A 17 -10.91 -29.52 -7.56
N PRO A 18 -12.26 -29.53 -7.66
CA PRO A 18 -12.95 -28.80 -8.71
C PRO A 18 -12.88 -27.30 -8.38
N MET A 19 -12.59 -26.48 -9.40
CA MET A 19 -12.44 -25.02 -9.33
C MET A 19 -13.63 -24.31 -8.65
N ALA A 20 -13.57 -24.21 -7.32
CA ALA A 20 -14.45 -23.39 -6.52
C ALA A 20 -13.58 -22.70 -5.47
N ALA A 21 -13.64 -21.36 -5.45
CA ALA A 21 -12.81 -20.45 -4.67
C ALA A 21 -12.98 -20.52 -3.13
N SER A 22 -13.41 -21.67 -2.60
CA SER A 22 -13.66 -21.90 -1.16
C SER A 22 -13.52 -23.38 -0.81
N ALA A 23 -12.42 -24.01 -1.20
CA ALA A 23 -12.16 -25.39 -0.80
C ALA A 23 -11.63 -25.42 0.64
N VAL A 24 -12.56 -25.59 1.58
CA VAL A 24 -12.26 -25.79 3.00
C VAL A 24 -11.52 -27.11 3.16
N ILE A 25 -10.24 -27.08 3.55
CA ILE A 25 -9.49 -28.25 4.03
C ILE A 25 -10.29 -28.87 5.18
N THR A 26 -10.60 -30.17 5.11
CA THR A 26 -11.39 -30.80 6.19
C THR A 26 -10.57 -30.83 7.48
N ALA A 27 -11.24 -30.88 8.65
CA ALA A 27 -10.55 -30.96 9.94
C ALA A 27 -9.59 -32.17 10.02
N GLU A 28 -9.92 -33.26 9.35
CA GLU A 28 -9.08 -34.47 9.25
C GLU A 28 -7.85 -34.24 8.38
N GLN A 29 -8.01 -33.57 7.23
CA GLN A 29 -6.89 -33.17 6.36
C GLN A 29 -5.98 -32.15 7.05
N GLN A 30 -6.55 -31.21 7.81
CA GLN A 30 -5.78 -30.25 8.59
C GLN A 30 -4.96 -30.96 9.68
N GLN A 31 -5.53 -31.94 10.36
CA GLN A 31 -4.83 -32.72 11.37
C GLN A 31 -3.71 -33.59 10.76
N GLU A 32 -3.92 -34.12 9.56
CA GLU A 32 -2.90 -34.86 8.82
C GLU A 32 -1.76 -33.95 8.35
N LEU A 33 -2.08 -32.75 7.82
CA LEU A 33 -1.09 -31.74 7.46
C LEU A 33 -0.30 -31.26 8.68
N ASP A 34 -0.97 -30.93 9.80
CA ASP A 34 -0.32 -30.50 11.04
C ASP A 34 0.64 -31.56 11.59
N ASN A 35 0.25 -32.84 11.53
CA ASN A 35 1.10 -33.97 11.92
C ASN A 35 2.30 -34.13 10.98
N ILE A 36 2.11 -33.95 9.68
CA ILE A 36 3.18 -34.05 8.69
C ILE A 36 4.17 -32.89 8.83
N ILE A 37 3.69 -31.65 9.01
CA ILE A 37 4.53 -30.46 9.21
C ILE A 37 5.35 -30.60 10.49
N SER A 38 4.72 -30.99 11.59
CA SER A 38 5.40 -31.18 12.89
C SER A 38 6.48 -32.27 12.87
N THR A 39 6.44 -33.18 11.88
CA THR A 39 7.40 -34.29 11.74
C THR A 39 8.34 -34.13 10.53
N SER A 40 8.23 -33.02 9.80
CA SER A 40 9.08 -32.69 8.65
C SER A 40 10.16 -31.69 9.07
N ASP A 41 11.42 -32.01 8.79
CA ASP A 41 12.55 -31.08 8.98
C ASP A 41 12.62 -30.00 7.87
N VAL A 42 11.65 -29.96 6.96
CA VAL A 42 11.63 -29.05 5.79
C VAL A 42 10.72 -27.87 6.10
N SER A 43 11.23 -26.67 5.87
CA SER A 43 10.47 -25.46 6.12
C SER A 43 9.39 -25.26 5.03
N MET A 44 8.33 -24.51 5.33
CA MET A 44 7.28 -24.28 4.33
C MET A 44 7.78 -23.45 3.15
N GLU A 45 8.77 -22.60 3.35
CA GLU A 45 9.41 -21.83 2.28
C GLU A 45 10.13 -22.76 1.28
N GLU A 46 10.86 -23.76 1.78
CA GLU A 46 11.54 -24.76 0.95
C GLU A 46 10.55 -25.62 0.16
N LEU A 47 9.44 -26.01 0.81
CA LEU A 47 8.37 -26.76 0.16
C LEU A 47 7.71 -25.95 -0.96
N VAL A 48 7.35 -24.70 -0.68
CA VAL A 48 6.72 -23.80 -1.64
C VAL A 48 7.67 -23.55 -2.81
N SER A 49 8.94 -23.26 -2.54
CA SER A 49 9.97 -23.09 -3.59
C SER A 49 10.09 -24.35 -4.47
N SER A 50 10.11 -25.54 -3.85
CA SER A 50 10.14 -26.79 -4.60
C SER A 50 8.89 -27.01 -5.45
N LEU A 51 7.70 -26.62 -4.97
CA LEU A 51 6.45 -26.71 -5.72
C LEU A 51 6.41 -25.70 -6.87
N MET A 52 6.90 -24.48 -6.68
CA MET A 52 6.99 -23.46 -7.74
C MET A 52 7.88 -23.93 -8.90
N ILE A 53 9.00 -24.59 -8.60
CA ILE A 53 9.89 -25.16 -9.63
C ILE A 53 9.19 -26.28 -10.41
N GLN A 54 8.38 -27.09 -9.72
CA GLN A 54 7.69 -28.24 -10.30
C GLN A 54 6.43 -27.85 -11.08
N TYR A 55 5.71 -26.83 -10.62
CA TYR A 55 4.40 -26.39 -11.13
C TYR A 55 4.32 -24.85 -11.20
N PRO A 56 5.10 -24.20 -12.08
CA PRO A 56 5.16 -22.73 -12.15
C PRO A 56 3.81 -22.10 -12.52
N ASP A 57 2.98 -22.80 -13.29
CA ASP A 57 1.66 -22.31 -13.72
C ASP A 57 0.60 -22.35 -12.60
N LEU A 58 0.85 -23.08 -11.51
CA LEU A 58 -0.08 -23.23 -10.38
C LEU A 58 0.38 -22.42 -9.14
N ALA A 59 1.20 -21.40 -9.35
CA ALA A 59 1.85 -20.67 -8.26
C ALA A 59 0.84 -20.10 -7.25
N ALA A 60 -0.19 -19.41 -7.74
CA ALA A 60 -1.22 -18.83 -6.88
C ALA A 60 -2.01 -19.91 -6.10
N GLU A 61 -2.34 -21.03 -6.74
CA GLU A 61 -3.14 -22.11 -6.16
C GLU A 61 -2.36 -22.90 -5.09
N VAL A 62 -1.07 -23.14 -5.33
CA VAL A 62 -0.17 -23.75 -4.35
C VAL A 62 -0.09 -22.87 -3.09
N VAL A 63 0.16 -21.57 -3.25
CA VAL A 63 0.30 -20.66 -2.11
C VAL A 63 -1.01 -20.53 -1.36
N GLN A 64 -2.14 -20.44 -2.05
CA GLN A 64 -3.47 -20.39 -1.44
C GLN A 64 -3.79 -21.67 -0.65
N THR A 65 -3.42 -22.83 -1.18
CA THR A 65 -3.59 -24.11 -0.47
C THR A 65 -2.72 -24.18 0.78
N VAL A 66 -1.48 -23.68 0.70
CA VAL A 66 -0.54 -23.66 1.83
C VAL A 66 -0.95 -22.62 2.88
N SER A 67 -1.48 -21.46 2.47
CA SER A 67 -1.92 -20.40 3.37
C SER A 67 -3.19 -20.74 4.15
N ALA A 68 -3.99 -21.70 3.67
CA ALA A 68 -5.14 -22.23 4.41
C ALA A 68 -4.74 -23.06 5.65
N ILE A 69 -3.45 -23.38 5.81
CA ILE A 69 -2.92 -24.15 6.95
C ILE A 69 -2.72 -23.20 8.14
N LYS A 70 -3.40 -23.49 9.25
CA LYS A 70 -3.51 -22.60 10.44
C LYS A 70 -2.20 -22.14 11.09
N GLN A 71 -1.09 -22.83 10.87
CA GLN A 71 0.20 -22.56 11.52
C GLN A 71 1.22 -21.87 10.60
N VAL A 72 0.82 -21.49 9.39
CA VAL A 72 1.72 -20.92 8.39
C VAL A 72 1.69 -19.40 8.45
N ASP A 73 2.88 -18.79 8.44
CA ASP A 73 3.02 -17.37 8.17
C ASP A 73 2.78 -17.11 6.67
N VAL A 74 1.57 -16.62 6.37
CA VAL A 74 1.12 -16.37 5.00
C VAL A 74 1.98 -15.32 4.30
N ALA A 75 2.51 -14.32 5.01
CA ALA A 75 3.35 -13.30 4.42
C ALA A 75 4.70 -13.89 4.00
N THR A 76 5.31 -14.69 4.89
CA THR A 76 6.59 -15.36 4.62
C THR A 76 6.49 -16.36 3.47
N VAL A 77 5.45 -17.20 3.44
CA VAL A 77 5.22 -18.16 2.36
C VAL A 77 4.94 -17.47 1.02
N THR A 78 4.13 -16.40 1.04
CA THR A 78 3.84 -15.63 -0.18
C THR A 78 5.12 -14.98 -0.72
N ALA A 79 5.93 -14.38 0.15
CA ALA A 79 7.21 -13.79 -0.25
C ALA A 79 8.16 -14.83 -0.87
N ALA A 80 8.28 -16.02 -0.26
CA ALA A 80 9.11 -17.10 -0.80
C ALA A 80 8.62 -17.58 -2.19
N ALA A 81 7.30 -17.66 -2.38
CA ALA A 81 6.72 -17.97 -3.68
C ALA A 81 7.04 -16.89 -4.72
N VAL A 82 6.92 -15.61 -4.34
CA VAL A 82 7.26 -14.48 -5.21
C VAL A 82 8.75 -14.44 -5.53
N THR A 83 9.65 -14.72 -4.59
CA THR A 83 11.09 -14.86 -4.88
C THR A 83 11.35 -15.96 -5.92
N SER A 84 10.58 -17.04 -5.89
CA SER A 84 10.69 -18.15 -6.85
C SER A 84 10.04 -17.83 -8.20
N ALA A 85 9.01 -16.99 -8.23
CA ALA A 85 8.25 -16.62 -9.43
C ALA A 85 7.90 -15.12 -9.44
N PRO A 86 8.89 -14.22 -9.61
CA PRO A 86 8.68 -12.77 -9.47
C PRO A 86 7.70 -12.20 -10.49
N GLU A 87 7.68 -12.75 -11.71
CA GLU A 87 6.74 -12.38 -12.77
C GLU A 87 5.26 -12.65 -12.39
N LYS A 88 5.03 -13.46 -11.36
CA LYS A 88 3.71 -13.83 -10.84
C LYS A 88 3.36 -13.13 -9.53
N ALA A 89 4.17 -12.16 -9.08
CA ALA A 89 4.00 -11.48 -7.79
C ALA A 89 2.57 -10.97 -7.58
N ALA A 90 2.02 -10.23 -8.53
CA ALA A 90 0.68 -9.67 -8.44
C ALA A 90 -0.42 -10.74 -8.36
N GLU A 91 -0.31 -11.81 -9.17
CA GLU A 91 -1.29 -12.90 -9.22
C GLU A 91 -1.30 -13.72 -7.91
N ILE A 92 -0.11 -14.12 -7.44
CA ILE A 92 0.05 -14.86 -6.18
C ILE A 92 -0.51 -14.03 -5.02
N THR A 93 -0.12 -12.76 -4.94
CA THR A 93 -0.49 -11.88 -3.83
C THR A 93 -2.00 -11.63 -3.78
N ALA A 94 -2.63 -11.36 -4.93
CA ALA A 94 -4.07 -11.14 -5.00
C ALA A 94 -4.86 -12.39 -4.59
N ALA A 95 -4.41 -13.58 -4.99
CA ALA A 95 -5.06 -14.84 -4.60
C ALA A 95 -5.01 -15.07 -3.07
N VAL A 96 -3.87 -14.76 -2.45
CA VAL A 96 -3.71 -14.86 -0.99
C VAL A 96 -4.57 -13.83 -0.28
N VAL A 97 -4.54 -12.56 -0.70
CA VAL A 97 -5.32 -11.49 -0.07
C VAL A 97 -6.82 -11.71 -0.23
N SER A 98 -7.27 -12.25 -1.36
CA SER A 98 -8.68 -12.62 -1.55
C SER A 98 -9.13 -13.70 -0.55
N ALA A 99 -8.24 -14.63 -0.20
CA ALA A 99 -8.52 -15.69 0.77
C ALA A 99 -8.37 -15.23 2.23
N VAL A 100 -7.43 -14.33 2.51
CA VAL A 100 -7.04 -13.87 3.85
C VAL A 100 -6.90 -12.32 3.84
N PRO A 101 -8.00 -11.57 3.69
CA PRO A 101 -7.97 -10.12 3.49
C PRO A 101 -7.34 -9.36 4.66
N GLU A 102 -7.45 -9.88 5.88
CA GLU A 102 -6.82 -9.32 7.07
C GLU A 102 -5.28 -9.32 7.00
N SER A 103 -4.69 -10.14 6.14
CA SER A 103 -3.24 -10.22 5.94
C SER A 103 -2.73 -9.29 4.83
N ALA A 104 -3.60 -8.51 4.18
CA ALA A 104 -3.24 -7.70 3.01
C ALA A 104 -2.00 -6.81 3.21
N ALA A 105 -1.93 -6.08 4.32
CA ALA A 105 -0.80 -5.21 4.61
C ALA A 105 0.50 -6.00 4.84
N ALA A 106 0.47 -7.03 5.70
CA ALA A 106 1.65 -7.84 6.00
C ALA A 106 2.19 -8.57 4.77
N VAL A 107 1.29 -9.16 3.98
CA VAL A 107 1.62 -9.82 2.71
C VAL A 107 2.19 -8.81 1.71
N THR A 108 1.60 -7.61 1.60
CA THR A 108 2.13 -6.54 0.72
C THR A 108 3.54 -6.16 1.11
N THR A 109 3.82 -5.91 2.40
CA THR A 109 5.18 -5.60 2.85
C THR A 109 6.16 -6.70 2.47
N ALA A 110 5.86 -7.96 2.80
CA ALA A 110 6.76 -9.08 2.54
C ALA A 110 7.02 -9.28 1.04
N VAL A 111 5.98 -9.20 0.20
CA VAL A 111 6.08 -9.35 -1.26
C VAL A 111 6.83 -8.19 -1.89
N VAL A 112 6.55 -6.95 -1.50
CA VAL A 112 7.24 -5.78 -2.05
C VAL A 112 8.70 -5.78 -1.64
N THR A 113 9.04 -6.21 -0.42
CA THR A 113 10.45 -6.41 -0.03
C THR A 113 11.13 -7.50 -0.87
N ALA A 114 10.42 -8.59 -1.19
CA ALA A 114 10.96 -9.67 -2.01
C ALA A 114 11.09 -9.32 -3.50
N ALA A 115 10.22 -8.46 -4.03
CA ALA A 115 10.17 -8.05 -5.43
C ALA A 115 9.80 -6.56 -5.56
N PRO A 116 10.73 -5.63 -5.23
CA PRO A 116 10.43 -4.19 -5.20
C PRO A 116 10.04 -3.62 -6.56
N GLU A 117 10.60 -4.17 -7.65
CA GLU A 117 10.24 -3.83 -9.03
C GLU A 117 8.76 -4.11 -9.36
N SER A 118 8.11 -5.00 -8.61
CA SER A 118 6.70 -5.35 -8.78
C SER A 118 5.75 -4.54 -7.89
N ALA A 119 6.24 -3.57 -7.12
CA ALA A 119 5.46 -2.91 -6.07
C ALA A 119 4.15 -2.28 -6.56
N ALA A 120 4.18 -1.57 -7.69
CA ALA A 120 2.98 -0.94 -8.25
C ALA A 120 1.95 -1.98 -8.76
N ALA A 121 2.41 -3.05 -9.42
CA ALA A 121 1.55 -4.13 -9.90
C ALA A 121 0.92 -4.91 -8.73
N VAL A 122 1.72 -5.23 -7.71
CA VAL A 122 1.26 -5.86 -6.47
C VAL A 122 0.23 -4.98 -5.76
N THR A 123 0.51 -3.68 -5.61
CA THR A 123 -0.41 -2.72 -4.98
C THR A 123 -1.75 -2.69 -5.72
N THR A 124 -1.74 -2.60 -7.05
CA THR A 124 -2.97 -2.63 -7.87
C THR A 124 -3.79 -3.89 -7.60
N ALA A 125 -3.13 -5.05 -7.60
CA ALA A 125 -3.79 -6.34 -7.45
C ALA A 125 -4.35 -6.53 -6.03
N VAL A 126 -3.60 -6.13 -5.00
CA VAL A 126 -4.03 -6.18 -3.60
C VAL A 126 -5.18 -5.22 -3.33
N VAL A 127 -5.09 -3.96 -3.78
CA VAL A 127 -6.18 -2.98 -3.61
C VAL A 127 -7.46 -3.46 -4.28
N THR A 128 -7.36 -4.05 -5.47
CA THR A 128 -8.52 -4.66 -6.16
C THR A 128 -9.12 -5.81 -5.34
N ALA A 129 -8.29 -6.70 -4.78
CA ALA A 129 -8.76 -7.82 -3.96
C ALA A 129 -9.38 -7.36 -2.63
N VAL A 130 -8.78 -6.39 -1.95
CA VAL A 130 -9.31 -5.78 -0.73
C VAL A 130 -10.66 -5.11 -1.00
N LYS A 131 -10.79 -4.35 -2.09
CA LYS A 131 -12.07 -3.74 -2.49
C LYS A 131 -13.16 -4.77 -2.73
N ALA A 132 -12.81 -5.90 -3.34
CA ALA A 132 -13.77 -6.97 -3.61
C ALA A 132 -14.25 -7.69 -2.34
N THR A 133 -13.46 -7.65 -1.26
CA THR A 133 -13.74 -8.36 0.00
C THR A 133 -14.21 -7.46 1.14
N ALA A 134 -14.06 -6.14 1.01
CA ALA A 134 -14.48 -5.16 2.00
C ALA A 134 -16.01 -5.17 2.22
N THR A 135 -16.43 -4.92 3.45
CA THR A 135 -17.85 -4.89 3.84
C THR A 135 -18.57 -3.63 3.35
N ASP A 136 -17.83 -2.54 3.19
CA ASP A 136 -18.33 -1.23 2.77
C ASP A 136 -17.16 -0.35 2.26
N ALA A 137 -17.51 0.84 1.77
CA ALA A 137 -16.54 1.78 1.20
C ALA A 137 -15.54 2.33 2.22
N THR A 138 -15.91 2.46 3.49
CA THR A 138 -15.01 2.95 4.55
C THR A 138 -13.97 1.89 4.87
N ALA A 139 -14.39 0.64 5.08
CA ALA A 139 -13.50 -0.49 5.27
C ALA A 139 -12.56 -0.69 4.07
N ALA A 140 -13.07 -0.50 2.83
CA ALA A 140 -12.26 -0.56 1.63
C ALA A 140 -11.18 0.54 1.61
N ALA A 141 -11.54 1.77 1.97
CA ALA A 141 -10.61 2.90 1.99
C ALA A 141 -9.53 2.74 3.08
N GLU A 142 -9.91 2.30 4.28
CA GLU A 142 -8.97 2.04 5.38
C GLU A 142 -7.97 0.93 5.04
N ALA A 143 -8.48 -0.19 4.50
CA ALA A 143 -7.62 -1.29 4.09
C ALA A 143 -6.73 -0.93 2.89
N THR A 144 -7.22 -0.14 1.93
CA THR A 144 -6.41 0.43 0.84
C THR A 144 -5.30 1.31 1.38
N ALA A 145 -5.59 2.21 2.33
CA ALA A 145 -4.59 3.07 2.96
C ALA A 145 -3.53 2.27 3.74
N ALA A 146 -3.93 1.20 4.43
CA ALA A 146 -3.01 0.30 5.12
C ALA A 146 -2.08 -0.44 4.13
N VAL A 147 -2.63 -0.90 3.00
CA VAL A 147 -1.85 -1.51 1.90
C VAL A 147 -0.87 -0.52 1.29
N THR A 148 -1.30 0.72 1.03
CA THR A 148 -0.41 1.78 0.53
C THR A 148 0.72 2.05 1.52
N THR A 149 0.43 2.18 2.81
CA THR A 149 1.46 2.38 3.86
C THR A 149 2.47 1.23 3.82
N ALA A 150 1.98 -0.01 3.82
CA ALA A 150 2.81 -1.22 3.78
C ALA A 150 3.73 -1.26 2.55
N ALA A 151 3.19 -0.95 1.37
CA ALA A 151 3.96 -0.90 0.12
C ALA A 151 5.00 0.23 0.13
N VAL A 152 4.62 1.44 0.55
CA VAL A 152 5.50 2.62 0.62
C VAL A 152 6.65 2.39 1.60
N THR A 153 6.38 1.85 2.80
CA THR A 153 7.41 1.50 3.77
C THR A 153 8.36 0.43 3.21
N ALA A 154 7.83 -0.58 2.49
CA ALA A 154 8.67 -1.61 1.91
C ALA A 154 9.57 -1.07 0.79
N VAL A 155 9.03 -0.30 -0.17
CA VAL A 155 9.86 0.26 -1.27
C VAL A 155 10.92 1.23 -0.75
N THR A 156 10.58 2.08 0.22
CA THR A 156 11.55 3.02 0.82
C THR A 156 12.66 2.30 1.58
N ALA A 157 12.36 1.18 2.25
CA ALA A 157 13.37 0.37 2.91
C ALA A 157 14.32 -0.36 1.95
N THR A 158 13.88 -0.66 0.72
CA THR A 158 14.68 -1.38 -0.30
C THR A 158 15.32 -0.49 -1.35
N ALA A 159 14.92 0.78 -1.43
CA ALA A 159 15.44 1.71 -2.44
C ALA A 159 16.94 1.97 -2.25
N THR A 160 17.65 2.14 -3.36
CA THR A 160 19.10 2.38 -3.36
C THR A 160 19.46 3.83 -2.99
N ASP A 161 18.52 4.75 -3.21
CA ASP A 161 18.64 6.18 -2.93
C ASP A 161 17.25 6.83 -2.85
N SER A 162 17.20 8.11 -2.45
CA SER A 162 15.95 8.85 -2.23
C SER A 162 15.21 9.19 -3.52
N ALA A 163 15.89 9.31 -4.67
CA ALA A 163 15.24 9.57 -5.95
C ALA A 163 14.49 8.32 -6.45
N ALA A 164 15.15 7.15 -6.40
CA ALA A 164 14.54 5.87 -6.72
C ALA A 164 13.38 5.53 -5.76
N ALA A 165 13.52 5.89 -4.48
CA ALA A 165 12.43 5.78 -3.51
C ALA A 165 11.23 6.65 -3.91
N ALA A 166 11.45 7.94 -4.20
CA ALA A 166 10.38 8.87 -4.58
C ALA A 166 9.64 8.42 -5.84
N GLU A 167 10.35 7.95 -6.87
CA GLU A 167 9.75 7.41 -8.10
C GLU A 167 8.89 6.17 -7.81
N SER A 168 9.42 5.22 -7.03
CA SER A 168 8.70 3.99 -6.68
C SER A 168 7.45 4.28 -5.83
N VAL A 169 7.54 5.20 -4.86
CA VAL A 169 6.41 5.63 -4.04
C VAL A 169 5.35 6.33 -4.88
N ALA A 170 5.73 7.19 -5.83
CA ALA A 170 4.81 7.83 -6.76
C ALA A 170 4.08 6.79 -7.64
N ALA A 171 4.79 5.76 -8.11
CA ALA A 171 4.20 4.66 -8.88
C ALA A 171 3.21 3.82 -8.04
N VAL A 172 3.58 3.47 -6.81
CA VAL A 172 2.70 2.77 -5.85
C VAL A 172 1.44 3.58 -5.55
N THR A 173 1.59 4.88 -5.31
CA THR A 173 0.47 5.79 -5.02
C THR A 173 -0.47 5.88 -6.23
N THR A 174 0.09 6.04 -7.43
CA THR A 174 -0.69 6.08 -8.69
C THR A 174 -1.46 4.77 -8.89
N ALA A 175 -0.82 3.63 -8.67
CA ALA A 175 -1.44 2.31 -8.77
C ALA A 175 -2.63 2.15 -7.81
N ALA A 176 -2.45 2.53 -6.53
CA ALA A 176 -3.50 2.46 -5.52
C ALA A 176 -4.69 3.36 -5.87
N ILE A 177 -4.43 4.61 -6.28
CA ILE A 177 -5.50 5.57 -6.66
C ILE A 177 -6.23 5.10 -7.92
N THR A 178 -5.51 4.57 -8.91
CA THR A 178 -6.14 4.06 -10.14
C THR A 178 -7.08 2.89 -9.85
N ALA A 179 -6.70 2.01 -8.93
CA ALA A 179 -7.54 0.89 -8.49
C ALA A 179 -8.71 1.33 -7.58
N ALA A 180 -8.53 2.42 -6.83
CA ALA A 180 -9.47 2.92 -5.82
C ALA A 180 -9.56 4.46 -5.82
N PRO A 181 -10.12 5.09 -6.87
CA PRO A 181 -10.15 6.54 -6.98
C PRO A 181 -10.96 7.20 -5.85
N GLU A 182 -11.98 6.51 -5.33
CA GLU A 182 -12.75 6.94 -4.16
C GLU A 182 -11.92 7.01 -2.87
N SER A 183 -10.77 6.33 -2.81
CA SER A 183 -9.87 6.31 -1.66
C SER A 183 -8.69 7.27 -1.80
N ALA A 184 -8.67 8.13 -2.83
CA ALA A 184 -7.48 8.89 -3.19
C ALA A 184 -6.92 9.79 -2.08
N ALA A 185 -7.78 10.46 -1.31
CA ALA A 185 -7.34 11.27 -0.17
C ALA A 185 -6.68 10.42 0.92
N ALA A 186 -7.28 9.29 1.29
CA ALA A 186 -6.74 8.37 2.30
C ALA A 186 -5.41 7.74 1.85
N VAL A 187 -5.32 7.33 0.59
CA VAL A 187 -4.11 6.82 -0.05
C VAL A 187 -2.99 7.87 -0.02
N THR A 188 -3.32 9.12 -0.36
CA THR A 188 -2.34 10.22 -0.36
C THR A 188 -1.83 10.51 1.06
N THR A 189 -2.73 10.61 2.04
CA THR A 189 -2.34 10.79 3.45
C THR A 189 -1.43 9.66 3.92
N ALA A 190 -1.77 8.40 3.61
CA ALA A 190 -0.98 7.23 3.97
C ALA A 190 0.42 7.29 3.35
N ALA A 191 0.52 7.54 2.04
CA ALA A 191 1.78 7.62 1.33
C ALA A 191 2.69 8.75 1.86
N VAL A 192 2.14 9.97 2.00
CA VAL A 192 2.89 11.14 2.49
C VAL A 192 3.35 10.92 3.94
N THR A 193 2.49 10.37 4.81
CA THR A 193 2.85 10.06 6.20
C THR A 193 3.96 9.02 6.27
N ALA A 194 3.88 7.97 5.44
CA ALA A 194 4.90 6.93 5.39
C ALA A 194 6.25 7.45 4.88
N VAL A 195 6.25 8.29 3.84
CA VAL A 195 7.47 8.98 3.35
C VAL A 195 8.09 9.82 4.47
N LYS A 196 7.30 10.66 5.13
CA LYS A 196 7.76 11.50 6.25
C LYS A 196 8.35 10.69 7.39
N ALA A 197 7.78 9.53 7.71
CA ALA A 197 8.29 8.67 8.78
C ALA A 197 9.71 8.12 8.54
N THR A 198 10.21 8.19 7.30
CA THR A 198 11.59 7.78 6.96
C THR A 198 12.63 8.88 7.23
N ALA A 199 12.21 10.13 7.43
CA ALA A 199 13.11 11.24 7.70
C ALA A 199 13.72 11.13 9.11
N THR A 200 15.02 10.84 9.18
CA THR A 200 15.74 10.68 10.46
C THR A 200 16.54 11.93 10.88
N ASP A 201 16.77 12.86 9.95
CA ASP A 201 17.46 14.12 10.17
C ASP A 201 16.90 15.24 9.27
N ALA A 202 17.50 16.43 9.34
CA ALA A 202 17.04 17.60 8.58
C ALA A 202 17.23 17.47 7.06
N THR A 203 18.28 16.77 6.61
CA THR A 203 18.51 16.51 5.17
C THR A 203 17.46 15.53 4.68
N ALA A 204 17.26 14.43 5.40
CA ALA A 204 16.23 13.44 5.09
C ALA A 204 14.82 14.04 5.15
N ALA A 205 14.57 15.03 6.02
CA ALA A 205 13.31 15.76 6.07
C ALA A 205 13.07 16.63 4.81
N ALA A 206 14.11 17.29 4.30
CA ALA A 206 14.01 18.03 3.05
C ALA A 206 13.76 17.11 1.84
N GLU A 207 14.45 15.96 1.78
CA GLU A 207 14.21 14.94 0.75
C GLU A 207 12.80 14.34 0.86
N ALA A 208 12.32 14.09 2.08
CA ALA A 208 10.96 13.61 2.32
C ALA A 208 9.90 14.65 1.90
N ALA A 209 10.17 15.95 2.05
CA ALA A 209 9.28 17.01 1.59
C ALA A 209 9.18 17.05 0.05
N GLU A 210 10.30 16.88 -0.65
CA GLU A 210 10.33 16.77 -2.12
C GLU A 210 9.60 15.51 -2.59
N ALA A 211 9.84 14.37 -1.95
CA ALA A 211 9.12 13.14 -2.22
C ALA A 211 7.61 13.27 -1.96
N ALA A 212 7.19 13.96 -0.89
CA ALA A 212 5.77 14.22 -0.61
C ALA A 212 5.12 15.09 -1.71
N ALA A 213 5.84 16.08 -2.25
CA ALA A 213 5.36 16.88 -3.37
C ALA A 213 5.23 16.04 -4.66
N ALA A 214 6.21 15.17 -4.95
CA ALA A 214 6.14 14.24 -6.07
C ALA A 214 4.97 13.25 -5.96
N VAL A 215 4.75 12.68 -4.76
CA VAL A 215 3.61 11.83 -4.45
C VAL A 215 2.29 12.56 -4.68
N THR A 216 2.19 13.82 -4.24
CA THR A 216 0.98 14.62 -4.44
C THR A 216 0.73 14.89 -5.92
N SER A 217 1.76 15.25 -6.68
CA SER A 217 1.67 15.45 -8.12
C SER A 217 1.19 14.19 -8.85
N ALA A 218 1.73 13.02 -8.48
CA ALA A 218 1.30 11.73 -9.02
C ALA A 218 -0.16 11.43 -8.65
N ALA A 219 -0.56 11.71 -7.41
CA ALA A 219 -1.92 11.52 -6.93
C ALA A 219 -2.93 12.42 -7.66
N VAL A 220 -2.62 13.72 -7.83
CA VAL A 220 -3.44 14.68 -8.60
C VAL A 220 -3.59 14.22 -10.04
N SER A 221 -2.50 13.76 -10.67
CA SER A 221 -2.55 13.21 -12.03
C SER A 221 -3.47 11.99 -12.12
N ALA A 222 -3.38 11.06 -11.16
CA ALA A 222 -4.16 9.83 -11.13
C ALA A 222 -5.67 10.08 -10.92
N VAL A 223 -6.04 10.97 -9.99
CA VAL A 223 -7.47 11.32 -9.81
C VAL A 223 -8.03 12.05 -11.02
N THR A 224 -7.22 12.88 -11.68
CA THR A 224 -7.66 13.57 -12.90
C THR A 224 -7.88 12.60 -14.05
N ALA A 225 -7.01 11.59 -14.19
CA ALA A 225 -7.12 10.57 -15.23
C ALA A 225 -8.32 9.62 -15.03
N THR A 226 -8.80 9.47 -13.79
CA THR A 226 -9.90 8.54 -13.44
C THR A 226 -11.24 9.25 -13.23
N ALA A 227 -11.25 10.57 -13.12
CA ALA A 227 -12.46 11.37 -12.95
C ALA A 227 -13.39 11.29 -14.18
N THR A 228 -14.70 11.31 -13.92
CA THR A 228 -15.73 11.24 -14.97
C THR A 228 -15.92 12.56 -15.71
N ASP A 229 -15.56 13.68 -15.08
CA ASP A 229 -15.66 15.03 -15.62
C ASP A 229 -14.71 15.99 -14.90
N ALA A 230 -14.59 17.22 -15.43
CA ALA A 230 -13.69 18.24 -14.91
C ALA A 230 -14.02 18.74 -13.50
N THR A 231 -15.29 18.69 -13.08
CA THR A 231 -15.70 19.12 -11.74
C THR A 231 -15.27 18.07 -10.72
N ALA A 232 -15.58 16.80 -10.98
CA ALA A 232 -15.13 15.68 -10.17
C ALA A 232 -13.59 15.63 -10.08
N ALA A 233 -12.90 15.91 -11.19
CA ALA A 233 -11.44 15.99 -11.21
C ALA A 233 -10.91 17.10 -10.29
N ALA A 234 -11.49 18.31 -10.37
CA ALA A 234 -11.09 19.44 -9.54
C ALA A 234 -11.36 19.19 -8.05
N GLU A 235 -12.51 18.62 -7.70
CA GLU A 235 -12.87 18.26 -6.32
C GLU A 235 -11.93 17.19 -5.74
N ALA A 236 -11.63 16.15 -6.52
CA ALA A 236 -10.71 15.10 -6.10
C ALA A 236 -9.26 15.62 -5.95
N ALA A 237 -8.78 16.42 -6.90
CA ALA A 237 -7.45 17.04 -6.83
C ALA A 237 -7.31 17.98 -5.61
N SER A 238 -8.36 18.75 -5.32
CA SER A 238 -8.48 19.58 -4.12
C SER A 238 -8.38 18.74 -2.84
N ALA A 239 -9.18 17.68 -2.73
CA ALA A 239 -9.17 16.79 -1.57
C ALA A 239 -7.80 16.10 -1.35
N VAL A 240 -7.18 15.62 -2.43
CA VAL A 240 -5.82 15.04 -2.41
C VAL A 240 -4.79 16.06 -1.91
N THR A 241 -4.86 17.30 -2.40
CA THR A 241 -3.93 18.37 -2.00
C THR A 241 -4.08 18.71 -0.51
N MET A 242 -5.32 18.86 -0.03
CA MET A 242 -5.59 19.11 1.40
C MET A 242 -5.09 17.95 2.27
N ALA A 243 -5.32 16.72 1.85
CA ALA A 243 -4.89 15.51 2.56
C ALA A 243 -3.36 15.41 2.65
N ALA A 244 -2.64 15.78 1.58
CA ALA A 244 -1.18 15.83 1.56
C ALA A 244 -0.61 16.93 2.45
N VAL A 245 -1.16 18.16 2.36
CA VAL A 245 -0.73 19.30 3.19
C VAL A 245 -0.96 19.00 4.67
N ALA A 246 -2.08 18.38 5.03
CA ALA A 246 -2.35 17.99 6.42
C ALA A 246 -1.35 16.94 6.95
N ALA A 247 -0.90 16.02 6.10
CA ALA A 247 0.07 14.98 6.47
C ALA A 247 1.51 15.53 6.60
N ALA A 248 1.89 16.51 5.79
CA ALA A 248 3.21 17.13 5.78
C ALA A 248 3.11 18.67 5.69
N PRO A 249 2.69 19.35 6.77
CA PRO A 249 2.52 20.81 6.77
C PRO A 249 3.81 21.57 6.50
N GLU A 250 4.96 21.01 6.87
CA GLU A 250 6.29 21.54 6.54
C GLU A 250 6.60 21.56 5.04
N ALA A 251 5.93 20.71 4.25
CA ALA A 251 6.08 20.62 2.80
C ALA A 251 4.94 21.34 2.05
N ALA A 252 4.06 22.07 2.76
CA ALA A 252 2.83 22.63 2.21
C ALA A 252 3.07 23.50 0.97
N GLU A 253 4.12 24.33 0.97
CA GLU A 253 4.47 25.18 -0.18
C GLU A 253 4.83 24.33 -1.40
N SER A 254 5.78 23.41 -1.26
CA SER A 254 6.21 22.50 -2.34
C SER A 254 5.07 21.64 -2.87
N ILE A 255 4.24 21.10 -1.97
CA ILE A 255 3.04 20.32 -2.31
C ILE A 255 2.07 21.17 -3.13
N SER A 256 1.82 22.40 -2.71
CA SER A 256 0.86 23.29 -3.38
C SER A 256 1.32 23.72 -4.77
N VAL A 257 2.61 24.00 -4.92
CA VAL A 257 3.21 24.31 -6.22
C VAL A 257 3.06 23.11 -7.15
N ALA A 258 3.49 21.92 -6.72
CA ALA A 258 3.43 20.70 -7.51
C ALA A 258 1.99 20.34 -7.91
N ALA A 259 1.05 20.41 -6.97
CA ALA A 259 -0.37 20.15 -7.24
C ALA A 259 -0.96 21.15 -8.25
N THR A 260 -0.62 22.43 -8.13
CA THR A 260 -1.09 23.48 -9.04
C THR A 260 -0.53 23.31 -10.45
N GLU A 261 0.78 23.04 -10.58
CA GLU A 261 1.42 22.80 -11.88
C GLU A 261 0.79 21.58 -12.59
N THR A 262 0.54 20.50 -11.86
CA THR A 262 -0.09 19.30 -12.39
C THR A 262 -1.56 19.51 -12.77
N ALA A 263 -2.31 20.28 -11.97
CA ALA A 263 -3.68 20.65 -12.29
C ALA A 263 -3.74 21.45 -13.60
N ILE A 264 -2.85 22.43 -13.77
CA ILE A 264 -2.72 23.22 -15.01
C ILE A 264 -2.37 22.31 -16.20
N ALA A 265 -1.40 21.42 -16.03
CA ALA A 265 -1.00 20.46 -17.07
C ALA A 265 -2.15 19.53 -17.48
N SER A 266 -3.06 19.24 -16.55
CA SER A 266 -4.23 18.39 -16.77
C SER A 266 -5.49 19.16 -17.22
N GLY A 267 -5.39 20.48 -17.43
CA GLY A 267 -6.51 21.31 -17.86
C GLY A 267 -7.55 21.61 -16.78
N ILE A 268 -7.22 21.40 -15.51
CA ILE A 268 -8.04 21.77 -14.36
C ILE A 268 -7.83 23.25 -14.06
N ASP A 269 -8.89 23.98 -13.70
CA ASP A 269 -8.78 25.36 -13.22
C ASP A 269 -7.95 25.41 -11.93
N PRO A 270 -6.76 26.04 -11.93
CA PRO A 270 -5.89 26.10 -10.76
C PRO A 270 -6.52 26.83 -9.57
N THR A 271 -7.54 27.65 -9.81
CA THR A 271 -8.24 28.39 -8.75
C THR A 271 -8.91 27.46 -7.74
N ALA A 272 -9.46 26.32 -8.20
CA ALA A 272 -10.11 25.35 -7.33
C ALA A 272 -9.10 24.66 -6.39
N VAL A 273 -7.91 24.33 -6.91
CA VAL A 273 -6.83 23.69 -6.13
C VAL A 273 -6.21 24.70 -5.15
N ALA A 274 -5.96 25.93 -5.59
CA ALA A 274 -5.38 26.98 -4.76
C ALA A 274 -6.30 27.38 -3.57
N GLN A 275 -7.62 27.40 -3.76
CA GLN A 275 -8.57 27.68 -2.68
C GLN A 275 -8.59 26.58 -1.61
N ALA A 276 -8.47 25.31 -2.02
CA ALA A 276 -8.38 24.17 -1.12
C ALA A 276 -7.14 24.24 -0.23
N THR A 277 -6.00 24.60 -0.81
CA THR A 277 -4.76 24.86 -0.08
C THR A 277 -4.93 26.00 0.93
N ALA A 278 -5.50 27.13 0.52
CA ALA A 278 -5.67 28.29 1.40
C ALA A 278 -6.58 28.00 2.61
N ALA A 279 -7.56 27.10 2.46
CA ALA A 279 -8.40 26.64 3.57
C ALA A 279 -7.61 25.77 4.57
N GLY A 280 -6.72 24.89 4.10
CA GLY A 280 -5.89 24.03 4.95
C GLY A 280 -4.78 24.76 5.73
N VAL A 281 -4.23 25.85 5.17
CA VAL A 281 -3.15 26.64 5.83
C VAL A 281 -3.69 27.52 6.97
N ASN A 282 -4.96 27.96 6.90
CA ASN A 282 -5.56 28.85 7.90
C ASN A 282 -5.92 28.19 9.25
N GLU A 283 -5.86 26.86 9.37
CA GLU A 283 -6.01 26.19 10.68
C GLU A 283 -4.72 26.15 11.50
N ILE A 284 -3.55 26.44 10.90
CA ILE A 284 -2.30 26.61 11.63
C ILE A 284 -2.30 28.02 12.21
N THR A 285 -3.07 28.22 13.29
CA THR A 285 -2.98 29.46 14.07
C THR A 285 -1.58 29.47 14.69
N PRO A 286 -0.67 30.40 14.35
CA PRO A 286 0.57 30.50 15.09
C PRO A 286 0.21 30.78 16.54
N ASP A 287 0.70 29.94 17.46
CA ASP A 287 0.67 30.21 18.89
C ASP A 287 1.60 31.41 19.11
N ILE A 288 1.08 32.61 18.88
CA ILE A 288 1.76 33.86 19.18
C ILE A 288 1.73 33.93 20.70
N PRO A 289 2.88 33.79 21.40
CA PRO A 289 2.90 33.97 22.84
C PRO A 289 2.34 35.36 23.12
N ALA A 290 1.30 35.42 23.95
CA ALA A 290 0.64 36.66 24.35
C ALA A 290 1.72 37.66 24.77
N THR A 291 1.96 38.69 23.95
CA THR A 291 2.80 39.80 24.35
C THR A 291 2.11 40.46 25.53
N GLU A 292 2.76 40.39 26.69
CA GLU A 292 2.34 41.10 27.89
C GLU A 292 2.09 42.57 27.55
N ASP A 293 0.88 43.02 27.84
CA ASP A 293 0.43 44.40 27.76
C ASP A 293 1.34 45.28 28.65
N PRO A 294 2.11 46.25 28.10
CA PRO A 294 2.85 47.19 28.91
C PRO A 294 1.86 48.13 29.59
N ALA A 295 1.48 47.73 30.80
CA ALA A 295 0.67 48.45 31.75
C ALA A 295 0.84 49.97 31.65
N THR A 296 -0.27 50.61 31.30
CA THR A 296 -0.59 52.02 31.49
C THR A 296 0.01 52.59 32.78
N GLY A 297 1.09 53.35 32.61
CA GLY A 297 1.63 54.22 33.66
C GLY A 297 0.68 55.39 33.91
N VAL A 298 -0.22 55.26 34.90
CA VAL A 298 -0.97 56.38 35.46
C VAL A 298 -0.64 56.46 36.96
N SER A 299 0.13 57.47 37.34
CA SER A 299 0.29 57.86 38.76
C SER A 299 -0.81 58.85 39.14
N PRO A 300 -1.58 58.61 40.22
CA PRO A 300 -2.46 59.63 40.76
C PRO A 300 -1.68 60.66 41.60
N SER A 301 -1.93 61.94 41.36
CA SER A 301 -1.66 63.06 42.28
C SER A 301 -2.94 63.84 42.49
#